data_AF-A0A6I1VU71-F1
#
_entry.id   AF-A0A6I1VU71-F1
#
_cell.length_a   1.000
_cell.length_b   1.000
_cell.length_c   1.000
_cell.angle_alpha   90.00
_cell.angle_beta   90.00
_cell.angle_gamma   90.00
#
_symmetry.space_group_name_H-M   'P 1'
#
loop_
_entity.id
_entity.type
_entity.pdbx_description
1 polymer ?
#
loop_
_entity_poly.entity_id
_entity_poly.type
_entity_poly.pdbx_seq_one_letter_code
_entity_poly.pdbx_strand_id
1 'polypeptide(L)'
;APGQLMQWDSRNQLQHVTQVQREDPDGQDDDTETYVYDGGGQRVRKVRRAKTRGGEHISEVRYLPGLEIRSRTSGEQLHVVLAQAGRITVRLLNRENGQHQHRYSVNDHLGSSTLELDQDGELLSQESYYPYGGTAWWAAKSALEARYKVVRYSGKERDATGLYYYGLRYYAPWLQRWINPDPAGDVDGLNHYRFVANSPIRLTDNDGRNFEDAIVKTPYRRKESSGRFLIRTL
;
A
#
# COMPACT_ATOMS: atom_id res chain seq x y z
N ALA A 1 5.89 22.18 17.36
CA ALA A 1 6.89 21.37 16.66
C ALA A 1 6.90 21.78 15.20
N PRO A 2 8.05 22.03 14.56
CA PRO A 2 8.09 22.15 13.11
C PRO A 2 7.48 20.89 12.47
N GLY A 3 6.74 21.06 11.37
CA GLY A 3 6.09 19.95 10.67
C GLY A 3 7.09 19.01 9.99
N GLN A 4 6.62 17.87 9.49
CA GLN A 4 7.44 16.96 8.69
C GLN A 4 7.76 17.61 7.33
N LEU A 5 9.04 17.87 7.06
CA LEU A 5 9.49 18.40 5.78
C LEU A 5 9.36 17.33 4.69
N MET A 6 8.82 17.71 3.53
CA MET A 6 8.69 16.84 2.36
C MET A 6 9.37 17.50 1.16
N GLN A 7 10.20 16.75 0.45
CA GLN A 7 10.87 17.21 -0.77
C GLN A 7 10.38 16.42 -1.98
N TRP A 8 10.23 17.13 -3.09
CA TRP A 8 9.65 16.63 -4.33
C TRP A 8 10.62 16.87 -5.49
N ASP A 9 10.57 16.03 -6.51
CA ASP A 9 11.28 16.30 -7.75
C ASP A 9 10.45 17.12 -8.75
N SER A 10 11.08 17.43 -9.90
CA SER A 10 10.45 18.18 -10.98
C SER A 10 9.25 17.47 -11.62
N ARG A 11 9.02 16.19 -11.31
CA ARG A 11 7.85 15.40 -11.76
C ARG A 11 6.77 15.32 -10.68
N ASN A 12 6.86 16.11 -9.60
CA ASN A 12 5.97 16.07 -8.45
C ASN A 12 5.92 14.71 -7.75
N GLN A 13 7.04 13.98 -7.73
CA GLN A 13 7.17 12.71 -7.00
C GLN A 13 7.87 12.95 -5.66
N LEU A 14 7.35 12.33 -4.59
CA LEU A 14 7.88 12.50 -3.24
C LEU A 14 9.25 11.83 -3.15
N GLN A 15 10.33 12.58 -2.95
CA GLN A 15 11.68 12.00 -2.88
C GLN A 15 12.18 11.79 -1.46
N HIS A 16 11.77 12.66 -0.54
CA HIS A 16 12.30 12.67 0.83
C HIS A 16 11.23 13.15 1.81
N VAL A 17 11.14 12.47 2.96
CA VAL A 17 10.34 12.90 4.12
C VAL A 17 11.21 12.87 5.36
N THR A 18 11.32 14.01 6.03
CA THR A 18 11.91 14.12 7.37
C THR A 18 10.84 13.75 8.39
N GLN A 19 10.97 12.59 9.04
CA GLN A 19 10.01 12.10 10.04
C GLN A 19 10.24 12.74 11.40
N VAL A 20 11.50 12.85 11.81
CA VAL A 20 11.94 13.50 13.06
C VAL A 20 13.14 14.36 12.71
N GLN A 21 12.96 15.67 12.79
CA GLN A 21 14.05 16.64 12.69
C GLN A 21 14.79 16.70 14.02
N ARG A 22 16.12 16.60 14.00
CA ARG A 22 16.96 16.67 15.19
C ARG A 22 17.72 17.99 15.16
N GLU A 23 17.44 18.84 16.14
CA GLU A 23 18.14 20.09 16.36
C GLU A 23 19.36 19.80 17.25
N ASP A 24 20.51 19.33 16.71
CA ASP A 24 21.75 19.40 17.50
C ASP A 24 23.07 19.25 16.70
N PRO A 25 24.17 19.86 17.20
CA PRO A 25 25.49 20.00 16.58
C PRO A 25 26.39 18.76 16.70
N ASP A 26 25.91 17.68 17.31
CA ASP A 26 26.63 16.39 17.46
C ASP A 26 26.64 15.53 16.18
N GLY A 27 26.19 16.08 15.05
CA GLY A 27 26.20 15.40 13.75
C GLY A 27 25.20 14.24 13.63
N GLN A 28 24.14 14.23 14.45
CA GLN A 28 23.09 13.21 14.32
C GLN A 28 22.15 13.57 13.15
N ASP A 29 22.14 12.74 12.11
CA ASP A 29 21.20 12.91 11.00
C ASP A 29 19.75 12.72 11.44
N ASP A 30 18.84 13.40 10.74
CA ASP A 30 17.39 13.27 10.88
C ASP A 30 16.89 11.83 10.62
N ASP A 31 15.75 11.48 11.23
CA ASP A 31 15.02 10.27 10.84
C ASP A 31 14.29 10.55 9.52
N THR A 32 14.56 9.76 8.49
CA THR A 32 14.14 10.06 7.11
C THR A 32 13.56 8.85 6.39
N GLU A 33 12.68 9.09 5.43
CA GLU A 33 12.27 8.12 4.42
C GLU A 33 12.48 8.70 3.02
N THR A 34 13.17 7.96 2.15
CA THR A 34 13.54 8.38 0.80
C THR A 34 13.04 7.39 -0.24
N TYR A 35 12.73 7.89 -1.43
CA TYR A 35 12.10 7.11 -2.49
C TYR A 35 12.80 7.34 -3.84
N VAL A 36 12.88 6.29 -4.65
CA VAL A 36 13.39 6.33 -6.02
C VAL A 36 12.36 5.73 -6.95
N TYR A 37 12.20 6.35 -8.12
CA TYR A 37 11.20 5.98 -9.13
C TYR A 37 11.86 5.59 -10.44
N ASP A 38 11.19 4.76 -11.23
CA ASP A 38 11.57 4.46 -12.61
C ASP A 38 11.13 5.56 -13.60
N GLY A 39 11.43 5.36 -14.88
CA GLY A 39 11.06 6.30 -15.94
C GLY A 39 9.55 6.52 -16.09
N GLY A 40 8.72 5.54 -15.70
CA GLY A 40 7.26 5.59 -15.72
C GLY A 40 6.63 6.17 -14.45
N GLY A 41 7.47 6.55 -13.48
CA GLY A 41 7.07 7.16 -12.22
C GLY A 41 6.67 6.16 -11.12
N GLN A 42 6.92 4.87 -11.32
CA GLN A 42 6.65 3.85 -10.31
C GLN A 42 7.82 3.72 -9.33
N ARG A 43 7.52 3.54 -8.05
CA ARG A 43 8.52 3.44 -6.98
C ARG A 43 9.26 2.12 -7.12
N VAL A 44 10.57 2.20 -7.29
CA VAL A 44 11.48 1.05 -7.37
C VAL A 44 12.32 0.86 -6.12
N ARG A 45 12.44 1.90 -5.29
CA ARG A 45 13.19 1.82 -4.02
C ARG A 45 12.57 2.71 -2.94
N LYS A 46 12.61 2.22 -1.71
CA LYS A 46 12.33 2.97 -0.49
C LYS A 46 13.43 2.71 0.53
N VAL A 47 13.99 3.75 1.14
CA VAL A 47 14.95 3.63 2.24
C VAL A 47 14.49 4.46 3.41
N ARG A 48 14.34 3.81 4.57
CA ARG A 48 14.05 4.45 5.84
C ARG A 48 15.28 4.41 6.73
N ARG A 49 15.64 5.55 7.32
CA ARG A 49 16.69 5.70 8.33
C ARG A 49 16.04 6.20 9.62
N ALA A 50 16.27 5.51 10.72
CA ALA A 50 15.77 5.92 12.03
C ALA A 50 16.88 5.79 13.07
N LYS A 51 17.18 6.86 13.81
CA LYS A 51 18.18 6.84 14.88
C LYS A 51 17.53 6.42 16.19
N THR A 52 18.17 5.50 16.90
CA THR A 52 17.78 5.04 18.24
C THR A 52 18.95 5.22 19.20
N ARG A 53 18.72 5.00 20.50
CA ARG A 53 19.82 4.97 21.49
C ARG A 53 20.91 3.95 21.16
N GLY A 54 20.58 2.88 20.43
CA GLY A 54 21.51 1.81 20.03
C GLY A 54 22.17 2.01 18.66
N GLY A 55 22.01 3.18 18.03
CA GLY A 55 22.56 3.50 16.71
C GLY A 55 21.48 3.70 15.64
N GLU A 56 21.92 3.69 14.38
CA GLU A 56 21.07 3.90 13.20
C GLU A 56 20.48 2.57 12.69
N HIS A 57 19.16 2.52 12.54
CA HIS A 57 18.47 1.45 11.85
C HIS A 57 18.08 1.90 10.45
N ILE A 58 18.63 1.22 9.45
CA ILE A 58 18.29 1.40 8.04
C ILE A 58 17.41 0.23 7.63
N SER A 59 16.31 0.51 6.94
CA SER A 59 15.46 -0.47 6.28
C SER A 59 15.30 -0.07 4.82
N GLU A 60 15.63 -0.96 3.89
CA GLU A 60 15.51 -0.75 2.46
C GLU A 60 14.50 -1.74 1.86
N VAL A 61 13.71 -1.27 0.91
CA VAL A 61 12.83 -2.07 0.07
C VAL A 61 13.17 -1.78 -1.37
N ARG A 62 13.43 -2.83 -2.16
CA ARG A 62 13.51 -2.77 -3.62
C ARG A 62 12.30 -3.45 -4.21
N TYR A 63 11.60 -2.75 -5.09
CA TYR A 63 10.37 -3.22 -5.73
C TYR A 63 10.70 -3.71 -7.13
N LEU A 64 10.37 -4.97 -7.39
CA LEU A 64 10.56 -5.67 -8.65
C LEU A 64 9.23 -6.28 -9.10
N PRO A 65 9.07 -6.62 -10.39
CA PRO A 65 7.87 -7.33 -10.84
C PRO A 65 7.64 -8.64 -10.06
N GLY A 66 6.58 -8.69 -9.25
CA GLY A 66 6.21 -9.86 -8.45
C GLY A 66 7.08 -10.15 -7.22
N LEU A 67 8.04 -9.27 -6.90
CA LEU A 67 9.01 -9.50 -5.82
C LEU A 67 9.35 -8.19 -5.10
N GLU A 68 9.42 -8.25 -3.77
CA GLU A 68 10.06 -7.20 -2.97
C GLU A 68 11.27 -7.78 -2.24
N ILE A 69 12.41 -7.10 -2.34
CA ILE A 69 13.60 -7.43 -1.54
C ILE A 69 13.67 -6.43 -0.40
N ARG A 70 13.57 -6.92 0.83
CA ARG A 70 13.57 -6.10 2.05
C ARG A 70 14.83 -6.41 2.85
N SER A 71 15.66 -5.41 3.10
CA SER A 71 16.88 -5.54 3.90
C SER A 71 16.88 -4.58 5.09
N ARG A 72 17.59 -4.95 6.16
CA ARG A 72 17.74 -4.13 7.36
C ARG A 72 19.19 -4.15 7.85
N THR A 73 19.61 -3.10 8.54
CA THR A 73 20.95 -3.02 9.19
C THR A 73 21.19 -4.16 10.20
N SER A 74 20.14 -4.80 10.72
CA SER A 74 20.26 -5.98 11.57
C SER A 74 20.81 -7.23 10.86
N GLY A 75 21.05 -7.17 9.56
CA GLY A 75 21.43 -8.32 8.72
C GLY A 75 20.23 -9.13 8.22
N GLU A 76 18.99 -8.73 8.53
CA GLU A 76 17.80 -9.39 7.98
C GLU A 76 17.67 -9.06 6.48
N GLN A 77 17.63 -10.10 5.64
CA GLN A 77 17.17 -10.03 4.25
C GLN A 77 15.95 -10.93 4.07
N LEU A 78 14.91 -10.37 3.45
CA LEU A 78 13.63 -11.01 3.23
C LEU A 78 13.19 -10.80 1.78
N HIS A 79 12.95 -11.91 1.08
CA HIS A 79 12.37 -11.92 -0.25
C HIS A 79 10.87 -12.15 -0.13
N VAL A 80 10.07 -11.17 -0.55
CA VAL A 80 8.61 -11.26 -0.50
C VAL A 80 8.07 -11.47 -1.90
N VAL A 81 7.65 -12.70 -2.19
CA VAL A 81 7.01 -13.03 -3.47
C VAL A 81 5.52 -12.68 -3.39
N LEU A 82 5.03 -11.99 -4.42
CA LEU A 82 3.66 -11.53 -4.51
C LEU A 82 2.88 -12.43 -5.49
N ALA A 83 1.78 -13.00 -5.02
CA ALA A 83 0.86 -13.76 -5.85
C ALA A 83 -0.58 -13.28 -5.64
N GLN A 84 -1.40 -13.39 -6.67
CA GLN A 84 -2.81 -13.02 -6.65
C GLN A 84 -3.65 -14.24 -7.04
N ALA A 85 -4.61 -14.61 -6.18
CA ALA A 85 -5.57 -15.68 -6.42
C ALA A 85 -6.99 -15.11 -6.31
N GLY A 86 -7.57 -14.71 -7.44
CA GLY A 86 -8.84 -14.00 -7.46
C GLY A 86 -8.75 -12.67 -6.71
N ARG A 87 -9.56 -12.49 -5.65
CA ARG A 87 -9.52 -11.29 -4.79
C ARG A 87 -8.55 -11.40 -3.61
N ILE A 88 -7.94 -12.57 -3.41
CA ILE A 88 -6.99 -12.84 -2.33
C ILE A 88 -5.59 -12.52 -2.82
N THR A 89 -4.88 -11.70 -2.06
CA THR A 89 -3.45 -11.46 -2.27
C THR A 89 -2.66 -12.34 -1.32
N VAL A 90 -1.65 -13.04 -1.84
CA VAL A 90 -0.76 -13.90 -1.07
C VAL A 90 0.63 -13.29 -1.09
N ARG A 91 1.22 -13.13 0.10
CA ARG A 91 2.61 -12.69 0.29
C ARG A 91 3.38 -13.84 0.90
N LEU A 92 4.36 -14.36 0.16
CA LEU A 92 5.28 -15.39 0.64
C LEU A 92 6.55 -14.72 1.14
N LEU A 93 6.82 -14.84 2.43
CA LEU A 93 7.97 -14.24 3.10
C LEU A 93 9.09 -15.28 3.20
N ASN A 94 10.11 -15.17 2.35
CA ASN A 94 11.25 -16.08 2.32
C ASN A 94 12.48 -15.43 2.98
N ARG A 95 13.03 -16.08 3.99
CA ARG A 95 14.25 -15.67 4.71
C ARG A 95 15.47 -16.40 4.14
N GLU A 96 16.64 -15.80 4.26
CA GLU A 96 17.91 -16.43 3.81
C GLU A 96 18.23 -17.75 4.51
N ASN A 97 17.77 -17.94 5.75
CA ASN A 97 17.97 -19.18 6.50
C ASN A 97 17.04 -20.34 6.05
N GLY A 98 16.31 -20.17 4.94
CA GLY A 98 15.39 -21.17 4.37
C GLY A 98 13.99 -21.19 4.98
N GLN A 99 13.75 -20.43 6.06
CA GLN A 99 12.41 -20.31 6.64
C GLN A 99 11.49 -19.49 5.73
N HIS A 100 10.25 -19.92 5.62
CA HIS A 100 9.22 -19.24 4.83
C HIS A 100 7.89 -19.15 5.59
N GLN A 101 7.10 -18.12 5.30
CA GLN A 101 5.75 -17.93 5.85
C GLN A 101 4.82 -17.44 4.74
N HIS A 102 3.63 -18.04 4.65
CA HIS A 102 2.59 -17.57 3.76
C HIS A 102 1.69 -16.60 4.52
N ARG A 103 1.28 -15.50 3.88
CA ARG A 103 0.32 -14.56 4.43
C ARG A 103 -0.80 -14.34 3.40
N TYR A 104 -1.99 -14.83 3.72
CA TYR A 104 -3.18 -14.70 2.88
C TYR A 104 -3.98 -13.49 3.35
N SER A 105 -4.15 -12.51 2.46
CA SER A 105 -4.95 -11.32 2.73
C SER A 105 -6.39 -11.56 2.32
N VAL A 106 -7.30 -11.56 3.29
CA VAL A 106 -8.75 -11.49 3.05
C VAL A 106 -9.14 -10.02 3.02
N ASN A 107 -9.82 -9.62 1.95
CA ASN A 107 -10.05 -8.22 1.65
C ASN A 107 -11.55 -7.87 1.71
N ASP A 108 -11.87 -6.62 2.05
CA ASP A 108 -13.23 -6.07 1.89
C ASP A 108 -13.58 -5.76 0.42
N HIS A 109 -14.74 -5.15 0.19
CA HIS A 109 -15.20 -4.81 -1.16
C HIS A 109 -14.37 -3.71 -1.84
N LEU A 110 -13.62 -2.91 -1.08
CA LEU A 110 -12.67 -1.90 -1.59
C LEU A 110 -11.28 -2.49 -1.86
N GLY A 111 -11.05 -3.75 -1.49
CA GLY A 111 -9.74 -4.40 -1.56
C GLY A 111 -8.85 -4.13 -0.34
N SER A 112 -9.38 -3.55 0.74
CA SER A 112 -8.63 -3.32 1.98
C SER A 112 -8.36 -4.64 2.70
N SER A 113 -7.13 -4.85 3.17
CA SER A 113 -6.70 -6.06 3.89
C SER A 113 -7.28 -6.12 5.31
N THR A 114 -8.39 -6.82 5.50
CA THR A 114 -9.09 -6.88 6.79
C THR A 114 -8.58 -8.00 7.68
N LEU A 115 -8.17 -9.13 7.12
CA LEU A 115 -7.56 -10.25 7.83
C LEU A 115 -6.30 -10.73 7.12
N GLU A 116 -5.28 -11.10 7.89
CA GLU A 116 -4.17 -11.93 7.42
C GLU A 116 -4.21 -13.29 8.10
N LEU A 117 -4.16 -14.35 7.31
CA LEU A 117 -4.07 -15.74 7.78
C LEU A 117 -2.73 -16.37 7.36
N ASP A 118 -2.26 -17.36 8.10
CA ASP A 118 -1.09 -18.16 7.70
C ASP A 118 -1.46 -19.37 6.81
N GLN A 119 -0.48 -20.23 6.52
CA GLN A 119 -0.68 -21.43 5.69
C GLN A 119 -1.65 -22.46 6.27
N ASP A 120 -1.87 -22.44 7.58
CA ASP A 120 -2.78 -23.36 8.28
C ASP A 120 -4.16 -22.73 8.48
N GLY A 121 -4.36 -21.48 8.03
CA GLY A 121 -5.60 -20.73 8.19
C GLY A 121 -5.72 -20.02 9.55
N GLU A 122 -4.65 -20.00 10.33
CA GLU A 122 -4.63 -19.34 11.64
C GLU A 122 -4.49 -17.83 11.50
N LEU A 123 -5.14 -17.09 12.41
CA LEU A 123 -5.16 -15.63 12.37
C LEU A 123 -3.79 -15.03 12.70
N LEU A 124 -3.20 -14.28 11.76
CA LEU A 124 -2.00 -13.48 11.97
C LEU A 124 -2.33 -12.05 12.38
N SER A 125 -3.28 -11.41 11.70
CA SER A 125 -3.70 -10.05 12.02
C SER A 125 -5.11 -9.73 11.56
N GLN A 126 -5.74 -8.74 12.21
CA GLN A 126 -7.04 -8.19 11.82
C GLN A 126 -7.01 -6.67 11.92
N GLU A 127 -7.55 -5.98 10.92
CA GLU A 127 -7.59 -4.52 10.84
C GLU A 127 -8.92 -4.04 10.26
N SER A 128 -9.46 -2.97 10.86
CA SER A 128 -10.65 -2.27 10.38
C SER A 128 -10.30 -0.82 10.05
N TYR A 129 -10.98 -0.25 9.07
CA TYR A 129 -10.68 1.08 8.54
C TYR A 129 -11.87 2.02 8.72
N TYR A 130 -11.59 3.28 9.04
CA TYR A 130 -12.52 4.38 8.80
C TYR A 130 -12.75 4.55 7.30
N PRO A 131 -13.85 5.21 6.86
CA PRO A 131 -14.17 5.36 5.45
C PRO A 131 -13.02 5.87 4.58
N TYR A 132 -12.21 6.80 5.10
CA TYR A 132 -11.07 7.39 4.39
C TYR A 132 -9.74 6.66 4.62
N GLY A 133 -9.76 5.42 5.11
CA GLY A 133 -8.58 4.55 5.17
C GLY A 133 -7.67 4.71 6.38
N GLY A 134 -8.03 5.57 7.33
CA GLY A 134 -7.41 5.56 8.66
C GLY A 134 -7.73 4.25 9.38
N THR A 135 -6.75 3.63 10.03
CA THR A 135 -6.97 2.43 10.83
C THR A 135 -7.87 2.76 12.03
N ALA A 136 -9.07 2.19 12.08
CA ALA A 136 -10.01 2.37 13.18
C ALA A 136 -9.69 1.42 14.34
N TRP A 137 -9.28 0.19 14.02
CA TRP A 137 -8.85 -0.80 14.98
C TRP A 137 -7.86 -1.78 14.34
N TRP A 138 -6.91 -2.27 15.12
CA TRP A 138 -5.91 -3.23 14.66
C TRP A 138 -5.41 -4.13 15.79
N ALA A 139 -5.30 -5.42 15.50
CA ALA A 139 -4.63 -6.39 16.34
C ALA A 139 -3.82 -7.38 15.49
N ALA A 140 -2.79 -7.96 16.10
CA ALA A 140 -1.97 -9.01 15.51
C ALA A 140 -1.62 -10.06 16.55
N LYS A 141 -1.38 -11.29 16.10
CA LYS A 141 -0.99 -12.44 16.94
C LYS A 141 0.28 -12.16 17.76
N SER A 142 1.19 -11.36 17.21
CA SER A 142 2.39 -10.89 17.91
C SER A 142 2.92 -9.58 17.31
N ALA A 143 3.81 -8.90 18.03
CA ALA A 143 4.54 -7.74 17.52
C ALA A 143 5.41 -8.10 16.29
N LEU A 144 5.90 -9.33 16.22
CA LEU A 144 6.64 -9.83 15.06
C LEU A 144 5.72 -9.93 13.85
N GLU A 145 4.52 -10.49 14.00
CA GLU A 145 3.56 -10.62 12.90
C GLU A 145 3.04 -9.25 12.43
N ALA A 146 2.81 -8.33 13.36
CA ALA A 146 2.40 -6.97 13.08
C ALA A 146 3.37 -6.24 12.13
N ARG A 147 4.69 -6.48 12.25
CA ARG A 147 5.71 -5.73 11.50
C ARG A 147 5.73 -6.02 10.00
N TYR A 148 5.17 -7.16 9.59
CA TYR A 148 5.19 -7.61 8.20
C TYR A 148 3.90 -7.29 7.44
N LYS A 149 2.86 -6.75 8.12
CA LYS A 149 1.67 -6.21 7.46
C LYS A 149 1.93 -4.81 6.90
N VAL A 150 2.21 -4.76 5.61
CA VAL A 150 2.55 -3.52 4.88
C VAL A 150 1.43 -3.04 3.96
N VAL A 151 0.71 -3.97 3.33
CA VAL A 151 -0.47 -3.68 2.49
C VAL A 151 -1.71 -3.60 3.39
N ARG A 152 -2.49 -2.52 3.27
CA ARG A 152 -3.62 -2.23 4.17
C ARG A 152 -4.84 -1.74 3.40
N TYR A 153 -5.24 -0.49 3.56
CA TYR A 153 -6.41 0.10 2.93
C TYR A 153 -6.32 0.10 1.39
N SER A 154 -7.41 -0.28 0.72
CA SER A 154 -7.52 -0.36 -0.75
C SER A 154 -6.38 -1.13 -1.43
N GLY A 155 -5.80 -2.12 -0.75
CA GLY A 155 -4.68 -2.91 -1.26
C GLY A 155 -3.38 -2.12 -1.45
N LYS A 156 -3.24 -0.96 -0.77
CA LYS A 156 -2.06 -0.09 -0.88
C LYS A 156 -1.09 -0.25 0.28
N GLU A 157 0.20 -0.06 -0.01
CA GLU A 157 1.24 -0.05 1.03
C GLU A 157 1.10 1.21 1.88
N ARG A 158 1.05 1.03 3.20
CA ARG A 158 1.15 2.13 4.17
C ARG A 158 2.59 2.28 4.63
N ASP A 159 3.19 3.41 4.29
CA ASP A 159 4.56 3.73 4.63
C ASP A 159 4.72 4.13 6.11
N ALA A 160 5.96 4.22 6.60
CA ALA A 160 6.20 4.58 8.01
C ALA A 160 5.82 6.04 8.31
N THR A 161 5.74 6.87 7.27
CA THR A 161 5.17 8.24 7.30
C THR A 161 3.67 8.23 7.57
N GLY A 162 3.01 7.07 7.45
CA GLY A 162 1.57 6.90 7.54
C GLY A 162 0.84 7.10 6.20
N LEU A 163 1.52 7.66 5.21
CA LEU A 163 0.98 7.86 3.86
C LEU A 163 0.75 6.51 3.17
N TYR A 164 -0.26 6.45 2.32
CA TYR A 164 -0.46 5.35 1.41
C TYR A 164 0.16 5.66 0.05
N TYR A 165 0.98 4.74 -0.46
CA TYR A 165 1.53 4.85 -1.80
C TYR A 165 0.59 4.18 -2.81
N TYR A 166 0.02 4.98 -3.73
CA TYR A 166 -0.91 4.47 -4.74
C TYR A 166 -0.25 4.17 -6.09
N GLY A 167 0.96 4.68 -6.33
CA GLY A 167 1.67 4.57 -7.61
C GLY A 167 2.23 5.94 -8.00
N LEU A 168 1.37 6.85 -8.41
CA LEU A 168 1.78 8.20 -8.82
C LEU A 168 1.51 9.26 -7.76
N ARG A 169 0.61 8.96 -6.84
CA ARG A 169 0.26 9.84 -5.73
C ARG A 169 0.45 9.16 -4.39
N TYR A 170 0.72 10.00 -3.39
CA TYR A 170 0.66 9.63 -1.99
C TYR A 170 -0.64 10.17 -1.39
N TYR A 171 -1.29 9.33 -0.59
CA TYR A 171 -2.56 9.64 0.05
C TYR A 171 -2.37 9.79 1.56
N ALA A 172 -2.88 10.88 2.14
CA ALA A 172 -2.89 11.12 3.57
C ALA A 172 -4.28 10.79 4.15
N PRO A 173 -4.48 9.60 4.76
CA PRO A 173 -5.78 9.19 5.25
C PRO A 173 -6.33 10.10 6.36
N TRP A 174 -5.46 10.74 7.15
CA TRP A 174 -5.86 11.71 8.17
C TRP A 174 -6.29 13.07 7.61
N LEU A 175 -5.85 13.43 6.39
CA LEU A 175 -6.30 14.64 5.68
C LEU A 175 -7.43 14.36 4.68
N GLN A 176 -7.73 13.07 4.46
CA GLN A 176 -8.77 12.60 3.54
C GLN A 176 -8.55 13.08 2.09
N ARG A 177 -7.28 13.26 1.69
CA ARG A 177 -6.90 13.82 0.39
C ARG A 177 -5.53 13.33 -0.09
N TRP A 178 -5.28 13.52 -1.37
CA TRP A 178 -3.93 13.38 -1.95
C TRP A 178 -3.01 14.48 -1.43
N ILE A 179 -1.72 14.18 -1.32
CA ILE A 179 -0.70 15.17 -0.92
C ILE A 179 0.05 15.79 -2.11
N ASN A 180 -0.12 15.23 -3.30
CA ASN A 180 0.36 15.78 -4.57
C ASN A 180 -0.78 15.84 -5.60
N PRO A 181 -0.74 16.82 -6.52
CA PRO A 181 -1.83 17.03 -7.48
C PRO A 181 -1.97 15.85 -8.44
N ASP A 182 -3.18 15.67 -8.96
CA ASP A 182 -3.51 14.70 -9.99
C ASP A 182 -2.64 14.86 -11.24
N PRO A 183 -1.81 13.85 -11.60
CA PRO A 183 -1.02 13.90 -12.83
C PRO A 183 -1.87 13.80 -14.10
N ALA A 184 -3.15 13.37 -14.00
CA ALA A 184 -4.07 13.32 -15.13
C ALA A 184 -4.77 14.67 -15.40
N GLY A 185 -4.56 15.69 -14.55
CA GLY A 185 -5.19 17.00 -14.70
C GLY A 185 -6.67 17.00 -14.32
N ASP A 186 -7.53 17.51 -15.20
CA ASP A 186 -8.97 17.73 -14.93
C ASP A 186 -9.87 16.50 -15.18
N VAL A 187 -9.30 15.32 -15.42
CA VAL A 187 -10.07 14.09 -15.74
C VAL A 187 -11.11 13.76 -14.66
N ASP A 188 -10.73 13.88 -13.39
CA ASP A 188 -11.60 13.67 -12.23
C ASP A 188 -12.17 14.99 -11.66
N GLY A 189 -12.15 16.06 -12.45
CA GLY A 189 -12.63 17.40 -12.12
C GLY A 189 -11.55 18.36 -11.58
N LEU A 190 -11.96 19.61 -11.37
CA LEU A 190 -11.04 20.75 -11.09
C LEU A 190 -10.31 20.69 -9.73
N ASN A 191 -10.63 19.72 -8.87
CA ASN A 191 -9.97 19.55 -7.58
C ASN A 191 -8.98 18.39 -7.64
N HIS A 192 -7.73 18.70 -8.00
CA HIS A 192 -6.63 17.74 -8.17
C HIS A 192 -6.18 17.02 -6.89
N TYR A 193 -6.72 17.39 -5.72
CA TYR A 193 -6.39 16.78 -4.42
C TYR A 193 -7.52 15.92 -3.86
N ARG A 194 -8.69 15.92 -4.52
CA ARG A 194 -9.87 15.19 -4.06
C ARG A 194 -9.63 13.68 -4.12
N PHE A 195 -9.89 13.00 -3.02
CA PHE A 195 -9.84 11.54 -2.98
C PHE A 195 -11.18 10.94 -3.39
N VAL A 196 -11.18 10.12 -4.45
CA VAL A 196 -12.30 9.26 -4.90
C VAL A 196 -13.69 9.92 -4.86
N ALA A 197 -13.78 11.14 -5.41
CA ALA A 197 -15.01 11.95 -5.43
C ALA A 197 -15.73 12.11 -4.07
N ASN A 198 -14.98 12.05 -2.96
CA ASN A 198 -15.50 12.05 -1.58
C ASN A 198 -16.47 10.89 -1.28
N SER A 199 -16.36 9.77 -2.01
CA SER A 199 -17.19 8.56 -1.82
C SER A 199 -16.34 7.31 -1.58
N PRO A 200 -15.51 7.29 -0.51
CA PRO A 200 -14.50 6.25 -0.32
C PRO A 200 -15.06 4.90 0.12
N ILE A 201 -16.36 4.81 0.41
CA ILE A 201 -17.06 3.53 0.68
C ILE A 201 -17.48 2.84 -0.62
N ARG A 202 -17.54 3.57 -1.73
CA ARG A 202 -17.99 3.06 -3.04
C ARG A 202 -16.87 2.99 -4.06
N LEU A 203 -15.98 3.97 -4.05
CA LEU A 203 -15.00 4.21 -5.09
C LEU A 203 -13.59 3.89 -4.61
N THR A 204 -12.76 3.37 -5.52
CA THR A 204 -11.34 3.06 -5.28
C THR A 204 -10.48 3.72 -6.36
N ASP A 205 -9.23 4.08 -6.05
CA ASP A 205 -8.24 4.53 -7.03
C ASP A 205 -7.13 3.46 -7.14
N ASN A 206 -6.81 3.05 -8.38
CA ASN A 206 -5.89 1.95 -8.64
C ASN A 206 -4.42 2.38 -8.72
N ASP A 207 -4.10 3.59 -9.17
CA ASP A 207 -2.71 4.02 -9.43
C ASP A 207 -2.42 5.47 -9.01
N GLY A 208 -3.42 6.16 -8.47
CA GLY A 208 -3.39 7.57 -8.16
C GLY A 208 -3.65 8.45 -9.38
N ARG A 209 -4.43 8.00 -10.38
CA ARG A 209 -4.91 8.85 -11.49
C ARG A 209 -6.41 9.04 -11.47
N ASN A 210 -7.16 7.93 -11.45
CA ASN A 210 -8.61 7.97 -11.60
C ASN A 210 -9.29 7.03 -10.60
N PHE A 211 -10.49 7.40 -10.17
CA PHE A 211 -11.33 6.51 -9.37
C PHE A 211 -12.25 5.62 -10.23
N GLU A 212 -12.56 4.45 -9.70
CA GLU A 212 -13.45 3.46 -10.29
C GLU A 212 -14.44 2.94 -9.25
N ASP A 213 -15.58 2.42 -9.71
CA ASP A 213 -16.55 1.76 -8.82
C ASP A 213 -16.03 0.40 -8.37
N ALA A 214 -15.89 0.23 -7.05
CA ALA A 214 -15.34 -0.98 -6.45
C ALA A 214 -16.18 -2.23 -6.75
N ILE A 215 -17.50 -2.05 -6.99
CA ILE A 215 -18.45 -3.13 -7.20
C ILE A 215 -18.41 -3.66 -8.64
N VAL A 216 -18.00 -2.83 -9.61
CA VAL A 216 -18.01 -3.15 -11.05
C VAL A 216 -16.81 -4.02 -11.48
N LYS A 217 -15.82 -4.26 -10.60
CA LYS A 217 -14.67 -5.17 -10.84
C LYS A 217 -15.04 -6.65 -11.03
N THR A 218 -16.32 -6.99 -11.09
CA THR A 218 -16.80 -8.35 -11.40
C THR A 218 -17.26 -8.38 -12.85
N PRO A 219 -16.51 -8.95 -13.81
CA PRO A 219 -17.11 -9.31 -15.08
C PRO A 219 -18.03 -10.50 -14.81
N TYR A 220 -19.28 -10.23 -14.45
CA TYR A 220 -20.35 -11.20 -14.65
C TYR A 220 -20.50 -11.34 -16.16
N ARG A 221 -19.71 -12.24 -16.76
CA ARG A 221 -19.87 -12.64 -18.15
C ARG A 221 -21.21 -13.37 -18.22
N ARG A 222 -22.28 -12.63 -18.51
CA ARG A 222 -23.58 -13.21 -18.86
C ARG A 222 -23.32 -14.11 -20.06
N LYS A 223 -23.24 -15.42 -19.85
CA LYS A 223 -23.35 -16.38 -20.96
C LYS A 223 -24.76 -16.17 -21.48
N GLU A 224 -24.89 -15.42 -22.57
CA GLU A 224 -26.09 -15.50 -23.40
C GLU A 224 -26.11 -16.92 -23.96
N SER A 225 -26.86 -17.80 -23.31
CA SER A 225 -27.24 -19.07 -23.92
C SER A 225 -28.27 -18.77 -25.00
N SER A 226 -27.81 -18.69 -26.24
CA SER A 226 -28.64 -18.71 -27.44
C SER A 226 -29.30 -20.09 -27.60
N GLY A 227 -30.26 -20.40 -26.73
CA GLY A 227 -31.16 -21.54 -26.87
C GLY A 227 -32.35 -21.14 -27.72
N ARG A 228 -32.33 -21.48 -29.01
CA ARG A 228 -33.51 -21.45 -29.89
C ARG A 228 -34.56 -22.41 -29.34
N PHE A 229 -35.66 -21.88 -28.81
CA PHE A 229 -36.87 -22.65 -28.57
C PHE A 229 -37.66 -22.76 -29.89
N LEU A 230 -37.75 -23.98 -30.42
CA LEU A 230 -38.69 -24.33 -31.49
C LEU A 230 -40.02 -24.72 -30.82
N ILE A 231 -41.05 -23.90 -31.01
CA ILE A 231 -42.43 -24.25 -30.65
C ILE A 231 -42.94 -25.20 -31.75
N ARG A 232 -43.24 -26.45 -31.39
CA ARG A 232 -44.08 -27.33 -32.22
C ARG A 232 -45.52 -27.19 -31.73
N THR A 233 -46.37 -26.68 -32.60
CA THR A 233 -47.83 -26.69 -32.49
C THR A 233 -48.34 -28.13 -32.61
N LEU A 234 -49.29 -28.51 -31.76
CA LEU A 234 -50.31 -29.50 -32.10
C LEU A 234 -51.55 -28.75 -32.56
#